data_AF-A0A519BTA3-F1
#
_entry.id   AF-A0A519BTA3-F1
#
_cell.length_a   1.000
_cell.length_b   1.000
_cell.length_c   1.000
_cell.angle_alpha   90.00
_cell.angle_beta   90.00
_cell.angle_gamma   90.00
#
_symmetry.space_group_name_H-M   'P 1'
#
loop_
_entity.id
_entity.type
_entity.pdbx_description
1 polymer ?
#
loop_
_entity_poly.entity_id
_entity_poly.type
_entity_poly.pdbx_seq_one_letter_code
_entity_poly.pdbx_strand_id
1 'polypeptide(L)'
;MAKAQRKVKDRWKGKSWYSLHAPSMFNYTVMAWTPADSPEAVTGRVAEVSLDQLSGNFGQKNYIVRFRVGEVRGPNAFTTYDGHGADSAPQQPHRLQFHPHHRRRCPPAA
;
A
#
# COMPACT_ATOMS: atom_id res chain seq x y z
N MET A 1 -5.15 -20.62 40.91
CA MET A 1 -4.72 -21.03 39.56
C MET A 1 -4.12 -19.81 38.87
N ALA A 2 -2.79 -19.75 38.73
CA ALA A 2 -2.13 -18.58 38.14
C ALA A 2 -2.27 -18.61 36.61
N LYS A 3 -2.95 -17.62 36.04
CA LYS A 3 -2.98 -17.42 34.59
C LYS A 3 -1.58 -17.03 34.13
N ALA A 4 -0.87 -17.97 33.49
CA ALA A 4 0.36 -17.68 32.80
C ALA A 4 0.09 -16.61 31.73
N GLN A 5 0.46 -15.36 32.00
CA GLN A 5 0.55 -14.32 30.98
C GLN A 5 1.62 -14.78 29.99
N ARG A 6 1.18 -15.35 28.87
CA ARG A 6 2.02 -15.59 27.70
C ARG A 6 2.72 -14.27 27.39
N LYS A 7 4.02 -14.19 27.69
CA LYS A 7 4.87 -13.07 27.32
C LYS A 7 4.75 -12.93 25.80
N VAL A 8 3.95 -11.98 25.35
CA VAL A 8 3.76 -11.68 23.92
C VAL A 8 5.11 -11.15 23.46
N LYS A 9 5.96 -12.05 22.96
CA LYS A 9 7.23 -11.68 22.34
C LYS A 9 6.88 -10.75 21.19
N ASP A 10 7.30 -9.49 21.28
CA ASP A 10 7.09 -8.46 20.27
C ASP A 10 7.35 -9.02 18.86
N ARG A 11 6.26 -9.38 18.17
CA ARG A 11 6.31 -10.01 16.84
C ARG A 11 6.86 -9.04 15.79
N TRP A 12 6.99 -7.76 16.12
CA TRP A 12 7.54 -6.74 15.23
C TRP A 12 9.07 -6.69 15.24
N LYS A 13 9.71 -7.03 16.37
CA LYS A 13 11.16 -6.85 16.55
C LYS A 13 12.04 -7.78 15.68
N GLY A 14 11.45 -8.85 15.15
CA GLY A 14 12.13 -9.81 14.28
C GLY A 14 11.90 -9.61 12.78
N LYS A 15 11.14 -8.58 12.38
CA LYS A 15 10.76 -8.38 10.98
C LYS A 15 11.80 -7.54 10.25
N SER A 16 12.23 -8.03 9.10
CA SER A 16 13.02 -7.27 8.13
C SER A 16 12.09 -6.56 7.16
N TRP A 17 12.51 -5.38 6.71
CA TRP A 17 11.83 -4.63 5.66
C TRP A 17 12.35 -5.06 4.30
N TYR A 18 11.42 -5.40 3.40
CA TYR A 18 11.73 -5.80 2.04
C TYR A 18 11.20 -4.77 1.04
N SER A 19 12.06 -4.36 0.12
CA SER A 19 11.73 -3.44 -0.96
C SER A 19 11.10 -4.23 -2.10
N LEU A 20 9.86 -3.92 -2.45
CA LEU A 20 9.20 -4.51 -3.60
C LEU A 20 9.59 -3.71 -4.84
N HIS A 21 10.28 -4.37 -5.76
CA HIS A 21 10.69 -3.81 -7.04
C HIS A 21 9.70 -4.21 -8.12
N ALA A 22 9.31 -3.22 -8.92
CA ALA A 22 8.56 -3.45 -10.13
C ALA A 22 9.40 -4.26 -11.15
N PRO A 23 8.76 -4.94 -12.12
CA PRO A 23 9.47 -5.63 -13.19
C PRO A 23 10.29 -4.66 -14.07
N SER A 24 11.19 -5.21 -14.90
CA SER A 24 12.11 -4.44 -15.76
C SER A 24 11.43 -3.41 -16.67
N MET A 25 10.20 -3.70 -17.12
CA MET A 25 9.36 -2.79 -17.90
C MET A 25 9.04 -1.45 -17.20
N PHE A 26 9.13 -1.41 -15.86
CA PHE A 26 8.97 -0.21 -15.04
C PHE A 26 10.29 0.23 -14.39
N ASN A 27 11.41 -0.11 -15.02
CA ASN A 27 12.75 0.35 -14.64
C ASN A 27 13.18 -0.05 -13.21
N TYR A 28 12.67 -1.18 -12.69
CA TYR A 28 12.93 -1.69 -11.34
C TYR A 28 12.60 -0.70 -10.22
N THR A 29 11.66 0.22 -10.46
CA THR A 29 11.25 1.21 -9.48
C THR A 29 10.72 0.54 -8.20
N VAL A 30 10.99 1.15 -7.05
CA VAL A 30 10.50 0.67 -5.77
C VAL A 30 9.04 1.09 -5.63
N MET A 31 8.15 0.10 -5.63
CA MET A 31 6.70 0.31 -5.60
C MET A 31 6.16 0.35 -4.17
N ALA A 32 6.69 -0.51 -3.29
CA ALA A 32 6.21 -0.62 -1.92
C ALA A 32 7.26 -1.27 -1.02
N TRP A 33 7.01 -1.25 0.29
CA TRP A 33 7.84 -1.89 1.29
C TRP A 33 6.97 -2.82 2.11
N THR A 34 7.47 -4.02 2.39
CA THR A 34 6.70 -5.00 3.17
C THR A 34 7.56 -5.58 4.29
N PRO A 35 7.06 -5.57 5.55
CA PRO A 35 7.75 -6.23 6.63
C PRO A 35 7.47 -7.74 6.59
N ALA A 36 8.51 -8.55 6.76
CA ALA A 36 8.38 -9.98 6.88
C ALA A 36 9.49 -10.57 7.77
N ASP A 37 9.20 -11.72 8.36
CA ASP A 37 10.15 -12.44 9.22
C ASP A 37 11.16 -13.26 8.41
N SER A 38 10.83 -13.61 7.15
CA SER A 38 11.69 -14.37 6.24
C SER A 38 11.40 -14.02 4.78
N PRO A 39 12.35 -14.22 3.84
CA PRO A 39 12.14 -13.97 2.41
C PRO A 39 11.04 -14.86 1.82
N GLU A 40 10.92 -16.10 2.28
CA GLU A 40 9.87 -17.04 1.86
C GLU A 40 8.46 -16.53 2.18
N ALA A 41 8.31 -15.77 3.27
CA ALA A 41 7.03 -15.16 3.64
C ALA A 41 6.66 -13.95 2.76
N VAL A 42 7.62 -13.40 2.02
CA VAL A 42 7.42 -12.31 1.04
C VAL A 42 7.09 -12.90 -0.33
N THR A 43 7.75 -13.98 -0.71
CA THR A 43 7.48 -14.73 -1.95
C THR A 43 6.00 -15.13 -2.02
N GLY A 44 5.37 -14.92 -3.18
CA GLY A 44 3.95 -15.22 -3.39
C GLY A 44 2.97 -14.15 -2.90
N ARG A 45 3.42 -13.08 -2.21
CA ARG A 45 2.56 -11.93 -1.93
C ARG A 45 2.20 -11.20 -3.22
N VAL A 46 0.99 -10.66 -3.28
CA VAL A 46 0.52 -9.80 -4.37
C VAL A 46 0.43 -8.38 -3.85
N ALA A 47 1.07 -7.46 -4.56
CA ALA A 47 1.00 -6.03 -4.30
C ALA A 47 0.20 -5.35 -5.40
N GLU A 48 -0.75 -4.52 -4.99
CA GLU A 48 -1.60 -3.74 -5.89
C GLU A 48 -1.11 -2.29 -5.90
N VAL A 49 -0.86 -1.75 -7.09
CA VAL A 49 -0.30 -0.41 -7.27
C VAL A 49 -1.00 0.26 -8.45
N SER A 50 -1.31 1.55 -8.32
CA SER A 50 -1.87 2.33 -9.41
C SER A 50 -0.82 2.55 -10.51
N LEU A 51 -1.23 2.42 -11.77
CA LEU A 51 -0.34 2.58 -12.92
C LEU A 51 0.26 3.99 -13.00
N ASP A 52 -0.44 5.01 -12.49
CA ASP A 52 0.06 6.39 -12.46
C ASP A 52 1.34 6.52 -11.62
N GLN A 53 1.48 5.75 -10.54
CA GLN A 53 2.68 5.78 -9.69
C GLN A 53 3.91 5.16 -10.35
N LEU A 54 3.70 4.23 -11.29
CA LEU A 54 4.78 3.56 -12.00
C LEU A 54 5.18 4.29 -13.29
N SER A 55 4.18 4.79 -14.03
CA SER A 55 4.39 5.46 -15.32
C SER A 55 4.56 6.98 -15.20
N GLY A 56 4.15 7.60 -14.09
CA GLY A 56 4.10 9.05 -13.94
C GLY A 56 3.00 9.74 -14.76
N ASN A 57 2.12 8.98 -15.42
CA ASN A 57 1.02 9.51 -16.20
C ASN A 57 -0.27 9.58 -15.37
N PHE A 58 -0.65 10.80 -14.97
CA PHE A 58 -1.83 11.06 -14.15
C PHE A 58 -3.17 10.76 -14.85
N GLY A 59 -3.19 10.57 -16.17
CA GLY A 59 -4.40 10.15 -16.91
C GLY A 59 -4.80 8.69 -16.67
N GLN A 60 -3.94 7.89 -16.02
CA GLN A 60 -4.10 6.45 -15.87
C GLN A 60 -4.37 6.00 -14.43
N LYS A 61 -4.87 6.89 -13.58
CA LYS A 61 -5.18 6.59 -12.16
C LYS A 61 -6.17 5.45 -11.97
N ASN A 62 -7.04 5.25 -12.95
CA ASN A 62 -8.12 4.25 -12.90
C ASN A 62 -7.63 2.82 -13.17
N TYR A 63 -6.34 2.62 -13.45
CA TYR A 63 -5.77 1.30 -13.69
C TYR A 63 -4.98 0.85 -12.46
N ILE A 64 -5.46 -0.22 -11.83
CA ILE A 64 -4.75 -0.90 -10.74
C ILE A 64 -4.04 -2.12 -11.31
N VAL A 65 -2.74 -2.20 -11.10
CA VAL A 65 -1.91 -3.31 -11.56
C VAL A 65 -1.50 -4.16 -10.37
N ARG A 66 -1.54 -5.49 -10.56
CA ARG A 66 -1.19 -6.49 -9.56
C ARG A 66 0.16 -7.09 -9.90
N PHE A 67 1.04 -7.12 -8.91
CA PHE A 67 2.37 -7.69 -9.03
C PHE A 67 2.57 -8.77 -7.99
N ARG A 68 2.92 -9.98 -8.43
CA ARG A 68 3.22 -11.11 -7.54
C ARG A 68 4.72 -11.18 -7.28
N VAL A 69 5.14 -11.31 -6.04
CA VAL A 69 6.55 -11.54 -5.69
C VAL A 69 6.97 -12.92 -6.15
N GLY A 70 7.95 -12.99 -7.05
CA GLY A 70 8.50 -14.24 -7.56
C GLY A 70 9.81 -14.62 -6.86
N GLU A 71 10.73 -13.67 -6.73
CA GLU A 71 12.06 -13.92 -6.19
C GLU A 71 12.46 -12.84 -5.19
N VAL A 72 13.18 -13.23 -4.14
CA VAL A 72 13.71 -12.30 -3.13
C VAL A 72 15.21 -12.50 -3.01
N ARG A 73 15.99 -11.43 -3.26
CA ARG A 73 17.44 -11.40 -3.13
C ARG A 73 17.83 -10.45 -2.01
N GLY A 74 18.17 -11.01 -0.85
CA GLY A 74 18.44 -10.21 0.34
C GLY A 74 17.20 -9.42 0.75
N PRO A 75 17.26 -8.07 0.91
CA PRO A 75 16.10 -7.25 1.21
C PRO A 75 15.30 -6.84 -0.04
N ASN A 76 15.74 -7.20 -1.25
CA ASN A 76 15.10 -6.80 -2.50
C ASN A 76 14.18 -7.91 -3.00
N ALA A 77 12.89 -7.62 -3.12
CA ALA A 77 11.88 -8.53 -3.64
C ALA A 77 11.51 -8.13 -5.07
N PHE A 78 11.74 -9.03 -6.02
CA PHE A 78 11.41 -8.86 -7.43
C PHE A 78 10.03 -9.43 -7.72
N THR A 79 9.23 -8.62 -8.39
CA THR A 79 7.86 -8.97 -8.72
C THR A 79 7.68 -9.26 -10.21
N THR A 80 6.63 -10.00 -10.54
CA THR A 80 6.17 -10.28 -11.89
C THR A 80 4.74 -9.79 -12.02
N TYR A 81 4.40 -9.30 -13.21
CA TYR A 81 3.04 -8.88 -13.52
C TYR A 81 2.08 -10.08 -13.40
N ASP A 82 1.03 -9.91 -12.59
CA ASP A 82 0.01 -10.93 -12.31
C ASP A 82 -1.30 -10.62 -13.06
N GLY A 83 -1.65 -9.33 -13.15
CA GLY A 83 -2.87 -8.88 -13.82
C GLY A 83 -3.11 -7.39 -13.63
N HIS A 84 -4.17 -6.87 -14.22
CA HIS A 84 -4.67 -5.52 -13.96
C HIS A 84 -6.19 -5.53 -13.81
N GLY A 85 -6.70 -4.56 -13.08
CA GLY A 85 -8.12 -4.27 -12.95
C GLY A 85 -8.36 -2.77 -13.14
N ALA A 86 -9.61 -2.43 -13.42
CA ALA A 86 -10.05 -1.06 -13.25
C ALA A 86 -10.29 -0.81 -11.75
N ASP A 87 -9.84 0.34 -11.25
CA ASP A 87 -10.29 0.84 -9.96
C ASP A 87 -11.80 1.10 -10.08
N SER A 88 -12.62 0.16 -9.62
CA SER A 88 -14.07 0.34 -9.55
C SER A 88 -14.47 1.18 -8.34
N ALA A 89 -13.51 1.77 -7.60
CA ALA A 89 -13.84 2.65 -6.50
C ALA A 89 -14.61 3.86 -7.06
N PRO A 90 -15.72 4.27 -6.43
CA PRO A 90 -16.45 5.45 -6.85
C PRO A 90 -15.51 6.63 -6.64
N GLN A 91 -14.90 7.11 -7.72
CA GLN A 91 -14.17 8.36 -7.72
C GLN A 91 -15.18 9.43 -7.38
N GLN A 92 -15.21 9.85 -6.11
CA GLN A 92 -16.11 10.89 -5.66
C GLN A 92 -15.90 12.06 -6.62
N PRO A 93 -16.90 12.44 -7.43
CA PRO A 93 -16.78 13.68 -8.17
C PRO A 93 -16.61 14.75 -7.11
N HIS A 94 -15.45 15.40 -7.14
CA HIS A 94 -15.13 16.69 -6.54
C HIS A 94 -16.38 17.27 -5.87
N ARG A 95 -16.49 16.98 -4.56
CA ARG A 95 -17.57 17.44 -3.69
C ARG A 95 -17.81 18.91 -4.05
N LEU A 96 -18.92 19.17 -4.74
CA LEU A 96 -19.39 20.51 -5.02
C LEU A 96 -19.29 21.25 -3.68
N GLN A 97 -18.44 22.27 -3.61
CA GLN A 97 -18.34 23.11 -2.43
C GLN A 97 -19.69 23.80 -2.26
N PHE A 98 -20.59 23.16 -1.52
CA PHE A 98 -21.66 23.86 -0.84
C PHE A 98 -20.96 24.78 0.15
N HIS A 99 -20.71 26.02 -0.26
CA HIS A 99 -20.48 27.13 0.64
C HIS A 99 -21.76 27.30 1.45
N PRO A 100 -21.77 27.03 2.76
CA PRO A 100 -22.85 27.54 3.58
C PRO A 100 -22.56 29.04 3.76
N HIS A 101 -23.12 29.85 2.86
CA HIS A 101 -23.63 31.14 3.31
C HIS A 101 -24.63 30.81 4.42
N HIS A 102 -24.24 31.01 5.67
CA HIS A 102 -25.00 31.77 6.65
C HIS A 102 -24.35 31.64 8.03
N ARG A 103 -23.84 32.79 8.47
CA ARG A 103 -23.61 33.21 9.86
C ARG A 103 -24.49 32.43 10.84
N ARG A 104 -23.94 31.94 11.96
CA ARG A 104 -24.33 32.35 13.32
C ARG A 104 -23.21 32.03 14.33
N ARG A 105 -23.02 32.99 15.22
CA ARG A 105 -22.04 33.09 16.30
C ARG A 105 -22.24 31.97 17.33
N CYS A 106 -21.15 31.43 17.86
CA CYS A 106 -21.12 30.89 19.22
C CYS A 106 -20.48 31.93 20.16
N PRO A 107 -21.02 32.19 21.36
CA PRO A 107 -20.32 32.92 22.41
C PRO A 107 -19.28 32.01 23.13
N PRO A 108 -18.22 32.58 23.72
CA PRO A 108 -17.27 31.81 24.52
C PRO A 108 -17.87 31.42 25.89
N ALA A 109 -17.45 30.26 26.37
CA ALA A 109 -17.78 29.73 27.68
C ALA A 109 -16.93 30.38 28.79
N ALA A 110 -17.55 30.44 29.98
CA ALA A 110 -17.03 30.76 31.32
C ALA A 110 -16.78 32.25 31.63
#